data_AF-A0A1E4XN88-F1
#
_entry.id   AF-A0A1E4XN88-F1
#
_cell.length_a   1.000
_cell.length_b   1.000
_cell.length_c   1.000
_cell.angle_alpha   90.00
_cell.angle_beta   90.00
_cell.angle_gamma   90.00
#
_symmetry.space_group_name_H-M   'P 1'
#
loop_
_entity.id
_entity.type
_entity.pdbx_description
1 polymer ?
#
loop_
_entity_poly.entity_id
_entity_poly.type
_entity_poly.pdbx_seq_one_letter_code
_entity_poly.pdbx_strand_id
1 'polypeptide(L)' 'MSVIDCDYLPADKVVFPPELALLIVRKAAAMAEAFESQALDQLTKDARRALLQGSEPRRIIREMRL' A
#
# COMPACT_ATOMS: atom_id res chain seq x y z
N MET A 1 -20.00 -24.80 33.59
CA MET A 1 -19.33 -24.00 32.54
C MET A 1 -18.88 -22.71 33.20
N SER A 2 -17.58 -22.54 33.44
CA SER A 2 -17.05 -21.29 33.99
C SER A 2 -17.01 -20.24 32.89
N VAL A 3 -17.81 -19.20 33.03
CA VAL A 3 -17.70 -17.98 32.22
C VAL A 3 -16.33 -17.39 32.53
N ILE A 4 -15.45 -17.28 31.52
CA ILE A 4 -14.14 -16.64 31.70
C ILE A 4 -14.43 -15.17 32.02
N ASP A 5 -13.95 -14.71 33.17
CA ASP A 5 -14.10 -13.33 33.60
C ASP A 5 -13.06 -12.47 32.87
N CYS A 6 -13.54 -11.61 31.99
CA CYS A 6 -12.72 -10.86 31.04
C CYS A 6 -12.48 -9.41 31.50
N ASP A 7 -12.28 -9.20 32.80
CA ASP A 7 -12.07 -7.88 33.43
C ASP A 7 -10.84 -7.11 32.91
N TYR A 8 -9.97 -7.78 32.15
CA TYR A 8 -8.82 -7.19 31.48
C TYR A 8 -9.14 -6.63 30.08
N LEU A 9 -10.32 -6.94 29.52
CA LEU A 9 -10.77 -6.35 28.28
C LEU A 9 -11.46 -5.01 28.58
N PRO A 10 -11.13 -3.94 27.85
CA PRO A 10 -11.84 -2.68 28.00
C PRO A 10 -13.34 -2.91 27.75
N ALA A 11 -14.16 -2.62 28.77
CA ALA A 11 -15.60 -2.85 28.72
C ALA A 11 -16.31 -1.92 27.71
N ASP A 12 -15.70 -0.76 27.43
CA ASP A 12 -16.26 0.22 26.53
C ASP A 12 -15.92 -0.07 25.08
N LYS A 13 -16.96 -0.39 24.29
CA LYS A 13 -16.86 -0.38 22.84
C LYS A 13 -16.67 1.06 22.38
N VAL A 14 -15.46 1.36 21.89
CA VAL A 14 -15.19 2.62 21.22
C VAL A 14 -16.06 2.68 19.95
N VAL A 15 -17.06 3.56 19.95
CA VAL A 15 -17.83 3.85 18.75
C VAL A 15 -16.93 4.64 17.82
N PHE A 16 -16.51 3.99 16.73
CA PHE A 16 -15.63 4.64 15.76
C PHE A 16 -16.41 5.71 14.99
N PRO A 17 -16.02 7.00 15.05
CA PRO A 17 -16.75 8.05 14.37
C PRO A 17 -16.78 7.80 12.85
N PRO A 18 -17.95 7.75 12.19
CA PRO A 18 -18.05 7.48 10.76
C PRO A 18 -17.27 8.49 9.90
N GLU A 19 -17.25 9.76 10.33
CA GLU A 19 -16.51 10.83 9.66
C GLU A 19 -15.01 10.57 9.68
N LEU A 20 -14.47 10.08 10.81
CA LEU A 20 -13.06 9.71 10.92
C LEU A 20 -12.72 8.55 9.98
N ALA A 21 -13.63 7.57 9.85
CA ALA A 21 -13.42 6.44 8.95
C ALA A 21 -13.34 6.91 7.50
N LEU A 22 -14.25 7.82 7.12
CA LEU A 22 -14.27 8.42 5.80
C LEU A 22 -12.98 9.20 5.51
N LEU A 23 -12.48 9.97 6.47
CA LEU A 23 -11.22 10.72 6.32
C LEU A 23 -10.01 9.80 6.17
N ILE A 24 -9.94 8.70 6.93
CA ILE A 24 -8.87 7.71 6.81
C ILE A 24 -8.88 7.08 5.41
N VAL A 25 -10.05 6.65 4.93
CA VAL A 25 -10.18 6.06 3.59
C VAL A 25 -9.74 7.04 2.51
N ARG A 26 -10.17 8.31 2.59
CA ARG A 26 -9.76 9.36 1.64
C ARG A 26 -8.26 9.60 1.68
N LYS A 27 -7.66 9.64 2.87
CA LYS A 27 -6.21 9.80 3.04
C LYS A 27 -5.44 8.62 2.43
N ALA A 28 -5.89 7.39 2.70
CA ALA A 28 -5.29 6.18 2.15
C ALA A 28 -5.36 6.18 0.62
N ALA A 29 -6.49 6.55 0.03
CA ALA A 29 -6.64 6.67 -1.42
C ALA A 29 -5.67 7.69 -2.03
N ALA A 30 -5.57 8.89 -1.45
CA ALA A 30 -4.64 9.91 -1.92
C ALA A 30 -3.16 9.48 -1.77
N MET A 31 -2.84 8.75 -0.71
CA MET A 31 -1.50 8.18 -0.54
C MET A 31 -1.19 7.09 -1.56
N ALA A 32 -2.15 6.21 -1.84
CA ALA A 32 -2.00 5.17 -2.85
C ALA A 32 -1.79 5.78 -4.24
N GLU A 33 -2.59 6.77 -4.63
CA GLU A 33 -2.46 7.45 -5.92
C GLU A 33 -1.09 8.11 -6.09
N ALA A 34 -0.60 8.81 -5.06
CA ALA A 34 0.73 9.42 -5.09
C ALA A 34 1.84 8.36 -5.17
N PHE A 35 1.71 7.27 -4.41
CA PHE A 35 2.66 6.18 -4.41
C PHE A 35 2.71 5.44 -5.76
N GLU A 36 1.55 5.12 -6.33
CA GLU A 36 1.41 4.47 -7.63
C GLU A 36 2.03 5.33 -8.74
N SER A 37 1.72 6.63 -8.74
CA SER A 37 2.29 7.58 -9.70
C SER A 37 3.83 7.61 -9.64
N GLN A 38 4.38 7.71 -8.42
CA GLN A 38 5.83 7.68 -8.23
C GLN A 38 6.45 6.34 -8.63
N ALA A 39 5.79 5.22 -8.32
CA ALA A 39 6.27 3.88 -8.66
C ALA A 39 6.32 3.68 -10.18
N LEU A 40 5.29 4.11 -10.92
CA LEU A 40 5.24 4.04 -12.37
C LEU A 40 6.34 4.88 -13.03
N ASP A 41 6.55 6.10 -12.54
CA ASP A 41 7.63 6.96 -13.01
C ASP A 41 9.00 6.31 -12.81
N GLN A 42 9.22 5.70 -11.63
CA GLN A 42 10.48 5.05 -11.30
C GLN A 42 10.71 3.80 -12.16
N LEU A 43 9.70 2.94 -12.31
CA LEU A 43 9.77 1.75 -13.16
C LEU A 43 10.08 2.14 -14.62
N THR A 44 9.47 3.20 -15.13
CA THR A 44 9.71 3.67 -16.49
C THR A 44 11.15 4.19 -16.66
N LYS A 45 11.64 4.97 -15.68
CA LYS A 45 13.02 5.48 -15.68
C LYS A 45 14.04 4.35 -15.64
N ASP A 46 13.81 3.34 -14.80
CA ASP A 46 14.72 2.21 -14.64
C ASP A 46 14.74 1.32 -15.89
N ALA A 47 13.57 1.01 -16.46
CA ALA A 47 13.48 0.27 -17.71
C ALA A 47 14.19 1.01 -18.86
N ARG A 48 13.97 2.33 -18.98
CA ARG A 48 14.66 3.16 -19.97
C ARG A 48 16.17 3.15 -19.77
N ARG A 49 16.64 3.26 -18.53
CA ARG A 49 18.07 3.21 -18.20
C ARG A 49 18.68 1.87 -18.60
N ALA A 50 18.02 0.76 -18.28
CA ALA A 50 18.50 -0.58 -18.62
C ALA A 50 18.59 -0.80 -20.14
N LEU A 51 17.59 -0.30 -20.90
CA LEU A 51 17.63 -0.32 -22.37
C LEU A 51 18.81 0.48 -22.92
N LEU A 52 19.07 1.68 -22.39
CA LEU A 52 20.22 2.50 -22.79
C LEU A 52 21.57 1.84 -22.47
N GLN A 53 21.62 0.98 -21.46
CA GLN A 53 22.79 0.18 -21.11
C GLN A 53 22.94 -1.09 -21.97
N GLY A 54 22.05 -1.30 -22.95
CA GLY A 54 22.09 -2.44 -23.86
C GLY A 54 21.47 -3.72 -23.29
N SER A 55 20.68 -3.62 -22.22
CA SER A 55 19.96 -4.78 -21.69
C SER A 55 18.84 -5.21 -22.63
N GLU A 56 18.76 -6.51 -22.92
CA GLU A 56 17.70 -7.10 -23.72
C GLU A 56 16.32 -6.92 -23.06
N PRO A 57 15.27 -6.49 -23.79
CA PRO A 57 13.95 -6.21 -23.22
C PRO A 57 13.35 -7.38 -22.41
N ARG A 58 13.51 -8.62 -22.88
CA ARG A 58 13.02 -9.82 -22.18
C ARG A 58 13.69 -10.02 -20.81
N ARG A 59 14.95 -9.62 -20.70
CA ARG A 59 15.70 -9.68 -19.46
C ARG A 59 15.20 -8.63 -18.47
N ILE A 60 14.95 -7.40 -18.95
CA ILE A 60 14.39 -6.31 -18.15
C ILE A 60 13.02 -6.69 -17.56
N ILE A 61 12.12 -7.25 -18.38
CA ILE A 61 10.79 -7.73 -17.94
C ILE A 61 10.94 -8.73 -16.78
N ARG A 62 11.83 -9.71 -16.93
CA ARG A 62 12.08 -10.73 -15.91
C ARG A 62 12.70 -10.15 -14.64
N GLU A 63 13.70 -9.29 -14.76
CA GLU A 63 14.43 -8.71 -13.61
C GLU A 63 13.56 -7.72 -12.83
N MET A 64 12.72 -6.94 -13.53
CA MET A 64 11.81 -5.96 -12.93
C MET A 64 10.47 -6.56 -12.51
N ARG A 65 10.21 -7.84 -12.82
CA ARG A 65 8.95 -8.56 -12.52
C ARG A 65 7.71 -7.85 -13.09
N LEU A 66 7.84 -7.36 -14.32
CA LEU A 66 6.74 -6.79 -15.12
C LEU A 66 6.01 -7.91 -15.88
#